data_AF-A0A7S1QKJ7-F1
#
_entry.id   AF-A0A7S1QKJ7-F1
#
_cell.length_a   1.000
_cell.length_b   1.000
_cell.length_c   1.000
_cell.angle_alpha   90.00
_cell.angle_beta   90.00
_cell.angle_gamma   90.00
#
_symmetry.space_group_name_H-M   'P 1'
#
loop_
_entity.id
_entity.type
_entity.pdbx_description
1 polymer ?
#
loop_
_entity_poly.entity_id
_entity_poly.type
_entity_poly.pdbx_seq_one_letter_code
_entity_poly.pdbx_strand_id
1 'polypeptide(L)'
;GGFIGNVEVGGSLQAASQQQYCTRNAQLGEGSRAGVWNMVFLGTKGAPKSKCGQSSEQAGTVTVDATPLIAEKPFISIDDKGKYHLHVPLVKRDRIGTDFSWGSVVGFERVFVARTMDSAAAINQWLRVGFHVVLTPGIYHLEAPLVLSKNNQVLLGIGFATLVAPNGAPAIRVLNVDGVRVSGVLLDAGVGTATPDSLIEWGDGTHTGSPFNPSFMHDIFVRVGGTNNPAKAQARAKVMLKVASGFVIGDNLWLWRADHGVSGIVKREMNPVDSGLVVTGNNVSMYGLAVEHTLKDLVHWKGEGGKVYFYQSELPYDVTQAYGDAGYAGYRVSDTVRDHDAHGVGVYHFFRDYPVTVRRGIAVPAWLENRIESPLGVYLSGNGTMQHIINDRGEESSKAAGQAKWSCNKVPDVAYAPPTTTTVTSTATTTGTTATTATTTTGTYTGTHTSTTSSTTTTTTTTTATTTTTTT
;
A
#
# COMPACT_ATOMS: atom_id res chain seq x y z
N GLY A 1 -4.29 -10.93 -15.97
CA GLY A 1 -3.53 -11.49 -14.85
C GLY A 1 -4.46 -12.22 -13.92
N GLY A 2 -4.09 -12.28 -12.63
CA GLY A 2 -5.04 -12.58 -11.58
C GLY A 2 -4.42 -13.05 -10.28
N PHE A 3 -5.30 -13.31 -9.34
CA PHE A 3 -5.02 -13.82 -8.01
C PHE A 3 -6.00 -14.97 -7.73
N ILE A 4 -5.50 -16.08 -7.19
CA ILE A 4 -6.30 -17.08 -6.50
C ILE A 4 -5.69 -17.36 -5.14
N GLY A 5 -6.57 -17.48 -4.14
CA GLY A 5 -6.21 -17.74 -2.76
C GLY A 5 -7.11 -18.83 -2.18
N ASN A 6 -6.55 -19.73 -1.37
CA ASN A 6 -7.31 -20.72 -0.60
C ASN A 6 -8.25 -21.60 -1.46
N VAL A 7 -7.72 -22.15 -2.56
CA VAL A 7 -8.47 -22.95 -3.52
C VAL A 7 -7.92 -24.37 -3.64
N GLU A 8 -8.81 -25.35 -3.81
CA GLU A 8 -8.46 -26.72 -4.18
C GLU A 8 -8.87 -26.97 -5.63
N VAL A 9 -7.90 -27.35 -6.45
CA VAL A 9 -8.09 -27.66 -7.86
C VAL A 9 -7.72 -29.13 -8.05
N GLY A 10 -8.72 -29.98 -8.30
CA GLY A 10 -8.49 -31.43 -8.44
C GLY A 10 -7.65 -31.81 -9.67
N GLY A 11 -7.69 -31.00 -10.74
CA GLY A 11 -6.90 -31.19 -11.95
C GLY A 11 -5.70 -30.24 -12.04
N SER A 12 -5.31 -29.88 -13.28
CA SER A 12 -4.26 -28.91 -13.54
C SER A 12 -4.78 -27.46 -13.57
N LEU A 13 -4.06 -26.52 -12.94
CA LEU A 13 -4.29 -25.09 -13.14
C LEU A 13 -3.64 -24.63 -14.45
N GLN A 14 -4.41 -24.08 -15.39
CA GLN A 14 -3.90 -23.60 -16.68
C GLN A 14 -3.89 -22.08 -16.76
N ALA A 15 -2.69 -21.48 -16.80
CA ALA A 15 -2.53 -20.04 -16.95
C ALA A 15 -2.66 -19.57 -18.41
N ALA A 16 -2.57 -20.48 -19.39
CA ALA A 16 -2.62 -20.16 -20.82
C ALA A 16 -1.71 -18.96 -21.19
N SER A 17 -2.26 -17.91 -21.79
CA SER A 17 -1.56 -16.68 -22.18
C SER A 17 -1.48 -15.62 -21.09
N GLN A 18 -1.85 -15.95 -19.83
CA GLN A 18 -1.76 -15.00 -18.73
C GLN A 18 -0.32 -14.55 -18.52
N GLN A 19 -0.11 -13.23 -18.65
CA GLN A 19 1.18 -12.59 -18.50
C GLN A 19 1.79 -12.85 -17.11
N GLN A 20 0.95 -12.79 -16.06
CA GLN A 20 1.34 -13.00 -14.67
C GLN A 20 0.16 -13.52 -13.85
N TYR A 21 0.45 -14.23 -12.75
CA TYR A 21 -0.55 -14.70 -11.80
C TYR A 21 0.02 -14.94 -10.39
N CYS A 22 -0.77 -14.69 -9.35
CA CYS A 22 -0.46 -15.04 -7.96
C CYS A 22 -1.37 -16.18 -7.48
N THR A 23 -0.79 -17.27 -7.00
CA THR A 23 -1.49 -18.45 -6.47
C THR A 23 -1.06 -18.70 -5.02
N ARG A 24 -1.93 -18.37 -4.07
CA ARG A 24 -1.63 -18.46 -2.64
C ARG A 24 -2.43 -19.56 -1.96
N ASN A 25 -1.75 -20.35 -1.12
CA ASN A 25 -2.36 -21.34 -0.22
C ASN A 25 -3.36 -22.25 -0.93
N ALA A 26 -2.98 -22.73 -2.11
CA ALA A 26 -3.79 -23.60 -2.93
C ALA A 26 -3.33 -25.05 -2.83
N GLN A 27 -4.20 -25.96 -3.27
CA GLN A 27 -3.84 -27.35 -3.55
C GLN A 27 -4.12 -27.64 -5.02
N LEU A 28 -3.06 -27.94 -5.79
CA LEU A 28 -3.15 -28.22 -7.22
C LEU A 28 -2.85 -29.70 -7.46
N GLY A 29 -3.90 -30.48 -7.77
CA GLY A 29 -3.82 -31.94 -7.90
C GLY A 29 -2.84 -32.39 -8.98
N GLU A 30 -2.86 -31.73 -10.15
CA GLU A 30 -1.92 -32.01 -11.25
C GLU A 30 -0.93 -30.85 -11.50
N GLY A 31 -0.74 -29.99 -10.49
CA GLY A 31 0.11 -28.81 -10.55
C GLY A 31 -0.42 -27.69 -11.46
N SER A 32 0.47 -26.77 -11.85
CA SER A 32 0.15 -25.66 -12.75
C SER A 32 0.93 -25.75 -14.07
N ARG A 33 0.33 -25.25 -15.16
CA ARG A 33 0.95 -25.23 -16.49
C ARG A 33 0.75 -23.89 -17.19
N ALA A 34 1.60 -23.64 -18.20
CA ALA A 34 1.60 -22.43 -19.01
C ALA A 34 1.80 -21.14 -18.19
N GLY A 35 1.49 -19.98 -18.77
CA GLY A 35 1.86 -18.67 -18.26
C GLY A 35 3.06 -18.09 -19.00
N VAL A 36 3.31 -16.79 -18.81
CA VAL A 36 4.30 -16.08 -19.62
C VAL A 36 5.45 -15.54 -18.76
N TRP A 37 5.26 -14.44 -18.03
CA TRP A 37 6.38 -13.68 -17.47
C TRP A 37 6.61 -13.88 -15.97
N ASN A 38 5.56 -13.87 -15.16
CA ASN A 38 5.67 -13.84 -13.70
C ASN A 38 4.56 -14.66 -13.01
N MET A 39 4.83 -15.93 -12.74
CA MET A 39 3.94 -16.86 -12.06
C MET A 39 4.42 -17.09 -10.62
N VAL A 40 3.70 -16.56 -9.63
CA VAL A 40 4.10 -16.64 -8.23
C VAL A 40 3.18 -17.60 -7.47
N PHE A 41 3.79 -18.54 -6.75
CA PHE A 41 3.12 -19.53 -5.91
C PHE A 41 3.60 -19.35 -4.48
N LEU A 42 2.68 -19.20 -3.53
CA LEU A 42 3.00 -19.01 -2.12
C LEU A 42 2.19 -19.99 -1.27
N GLY A 43 2.83 -20.85 -0.49
CA GLY A 43 2.11 -21.84 0.32
C GLY A 43 1.29 -22.83 -0.50
N THR A 44 1.63 -23.05 -1.77
CA THR A 44 0.80 -23.85 -2.69
C THR A 44 1.33 -25.28 -2.82
N LYS A 45 0.49 -26.26 -2.50
CA LYS A 45 0.79 -27.68 -2.77
C LYS A 45 0.66 -27.95 -4.27
N GLY A 46 1.64 -28.65 -4.83
CA GLY A 46 1.71 -28.90 -6.28
C GLY A 46 2.25 -27.72 -7.09
N ALA A 47 2.83 -26.69 -6.45
CA ALA A 47 3.50 -25.61 -7.15
C ALA A 47 4.73 -26.13 -7.93
N PRO A 48 5.01 -25.59 -9.12
CA PRO A 48 6.23 -25.89 -9.86
C PRO A 48 7.47 -25.37 -9.11
N LYS A 49 8.66 -25.86 -9.47
CA LYS A 49 9.91 -25.32 -8.91
C LYS A 49 10.15 -23.88 -9.39
N SER A 50 10.72 -23.05 -8.51
CA SER A 50 11.16 -21.70 -8.86
C SER A 50 12.12 -21.71 -10.06
N LYS A 51 11.93 -20.75 -10.96
CA LYS A 51 12.78 -20.49 -12.12
C LYS A 51 12.72 -19.01 -12.46
N CYS A 52 13.83 -18.30 -12.28
CA CYS A 52 13.94 -16.94 -12.79
C CYS A 52 14.09 -16.97 -14.31
N GLY A 53 13.35 -16.09 -15.00
CA GLY A 53 13.33 -16.05 -16.46
C GLY A 53 12.38 -17.06 -17.11
N GLN A 54 12.04 -16.81 -18.37
CA GLN A 54 11.25 -17.72 -19.19
C GLN A 54 12.15 -18.65 -20.01
N SER A 55 11.65 -19.85 -20.28
CA SER A 55 12.26 -20.85 -21.18
C SER A 55 11.20 -21.48 -22.05
N SER A 56 11.61 -22.34 -23.00
CA SER A 56 10.68 -23.14 -23.82
C SER A 56 9.80 -24.08 -22.99
N GLU A 57 10.25 -24.47 -21.80
CA GLU A 57 9.59 -25.49 -20.95
C GLU A 57 8.79 -24.89 -19.79
N GLN A 58 9.15 -23.68 -19.35
CA GLN A 58 8.58 -23.08 -18.14
C GLN A 58 8.62 -21.55 -18.20
N ALA A 59 7.53 -20.93 -17.77
CA ALA A 59 7.42 -19.50 -17.52
C ALA A 59 8.33 -19.05 -16.35
N GLY A 60 8.59 -17.74 -16.27
CA GLY A 60 9.19 -17.17 -15.06
C GLY A 60 8.32 -17.49 -13.85
N THR A 61 8.88 -18.23 -12.88
CA THR A 61 8.15 -18.81 -11.75
C THR A 61 8.87 -18.51 -10.45
N VAL A 62 8.14 -18.05 -9.43
CA VAL A 62 8.64 -17.97 -8.05
C VAL A 62 7.74 -18.78 -7.14
N THR A 63 8.31 -19.76 -6.45
CA THR A 63 7.62 -20.58 -5.47
C THR A 63 8.23 -20.35 -4.10
N VAL A 64 7.35 -20.03 -3.15
CA VAL A 64 7.67 -19.86 -1.73
C VAL A 64 6.85 -20.88 -0.94
N ASP A 65 7.53 -21.68 -0.12
CA ASP A 65 6.96 -22.91 0.45
C ASP A 65 5.74 -22.67 1.33
N ALA A 66 5.71 -21.55 2.05
CA ALA A 66 4.66 -21.23 3.01
C ALA A 66 4.31 -19.73 3.00
N THR A 67 3.04 -19.41 3.21
CA THR A 67 2.63 -18.01 3.50
C THR A 67 2.97 -17.68 4.96
N PRO A 68 3.90 -16.73 5.23
CA PRO A 68 4.43 -16.55 6.59
C PRO A 68 3.39 -16.11 7.63
N LEU A 69 2.48 -15.23 7.26
CA LEU A 69 1.45 -14.69 8.14
C LEU A 69 0.23 -14.28 7.32
N ILE A 70 -0.93 -14.90 7.58
CA ILE A 70 -2.16 -14.65 6.82
C ILE A 70 -3.38 -15.00 7.65
N ALA A 71 -4.52 -14.38 7.34
CA ALA A 71 -5.85 -14.87 7.67
C ALA A 71 -6.65 -14.86 6.37
N GLU A 72 -7.60 -15.78 6.20
CA GLU A 72 -8.47 -15.71 5.03
C GLU A 72 -9.51 -14.60 5.16
N LYS A 73 -9.99 -14.13 4.00
CA LYS A 73 -10.96 -13.04 3.90
C LYS A 73 -12.24 -13.37 4.67
N PRO A 74 -12.81 -12.42 5.45
CA PRO A 74 -14.14 -12.58 6.01
C PRO A 74 -15.20 -12.89 4.96
N PHE A 75 -16.19 -13.68 5.34
CA PHE A 75 -17.27 -14.10 4.45
C PHE A 75 -18.57 -14.30 5.22
N ILE A 76 -19.68 -14.36 4.49
CA ILE A 76 -21.02 -14.51 5.06
C ILE A 76 -21.54 -15.91 4.73
N SER A 77 -22.23 -16.54 5.67
CA SER A 77 -23.05 -17.72 5.41
C SER A 77 -24.48 -17.50 5.86
N ILE A 78 -25.37 -18.34 5.37
CA ILE A 78 -26.75 -18.48 5.82
C ILE A 78 -26.95 -19.92 6.27
N ASP A 79 -27.58 -20.13 7.42
CA ASP A 79 -27.92 -21.47 7.90
C ASP A 79 -29.24 -21.98 7.29
N ASP A 80 -29.61 -23.22 7.63
CA ASP A 80 -30.85 -23.87 7.20
C ASP A 80 -32.13 -23.18 7.69
N LYS A 81 -32.03 -22.30 8.68
CA LYS A 81 -33.13 -21.49 9.25
C LYS A 81 -33.16 -20.07 8.69
N GLY A 82 -32.25 -19.72 7.77
CA GLY A 82 -32.18 -18.39 7.17
C GLY A 82 -31.42 -17.36 8.01
N LYS A 83 -30.70 -17.76 9.07
CA LYS A 83 -29.89 -16.85 9.89
C LYS A 83 -28.55 -16.57 9.23
N TYR A 84 -28.21 -15.29 9.13
CA TYR A 84 -26.92 -14.84 8.61
C TYR A 84 -25.82 -14.84 9.67
N HIS A 85 -24.62 -15.25 9.25
CA HIS A 85 -23.41 -15.28 10.06
C HIS A 85 -22.25 -14.63 9.32
N LEU A 86 -21.48 -13.79 10.03
CA LEU A 86 -20.21 -13.25 9.56
C LEU A 86 -19.09 -14.11 10.12
N HIS A 87 -18.32 -14.73 9.24
CA HIS A 87 -17.17 -15.56 9.56
C HIS A 87 -15.89 -14.76 9.45
N VAL A 88 -15.05 -14.85 10.47
CA VAL A 88 -13.76 -14.15 10.58
C VAL A 88 -12.66 -15.21 10.73
N PRO A 89 -12.05 -15.67 9.63
CA PRO A 89 -11.02 -16.72 9.65
C PRO A 89 -9.84 -16.37 10.56
N LEU A 90 -9.28 -17.34 11.29
CA LEU A 90 -8.21 -17.07 12.24
C LEU A 90 -6.87 -16.77 11.56
N VAL A 91 -6.00 -16.03 12.27
CA VAL A 91 -4.63 -15.78 11.85
C VAL A 91 -3.85 -17.09 11.89
N LYS A 92 -3.09 -17.36 10.82
CA LYS A 92 -2.23 -18.53 10.63
C LYS A 92 -0.82 -18.05 10.27
N ARG A 93 0.15 -18.88 10.63
CA ARG A 93 1.56 -18.71 10.28
C ARG A 93 2.02 -19.87 9.43
N ASP A 94 3.01 -19.60 8.58
CA ASP A 94 3.69 -20.59 7.75
C ASP A 94 2.70 -21.55 7.06
N ARG A 95 1.66 -20.96 6.47
CA ARG A 95 0.52 -21.70 5.96
C ARG A 95 0.84 -22.34 4.60
N ILE A 96 0.46 -23.61 4.46
CA ILE A 96 0.59 -24.40 3.23
C ILE A 96 -0.76 -25.06 2.91
N GLY A 97 -1.23 -24.93 1.68
CA GLY A 97 -2.49 -25.50 1.19
C GLY A 97 -3.73 -24.79 1.73
N THR A 98 -4.89 -25.38 1.47
CA THR A 98 -6.22 -24.83 1.81
C THR A 98 -6.56 -24.95 3.30
N ASP A 99 -7.50 -24.12 3.73
CA ASP A 99 -8.01 -23.97 5.09
C ASP A 99 -9.44 -23.46 4.94
N PHE A 100 -10.37 -24.39 5.13
CA PHE A 100 -11.80 -24.13 5.06
C PHE A 100 -12.41 -23.97 6.47
N SER A 101 -11.58 -23.69 7.48
CA SER A 101 -12.09 -23.41 8.82
C SER A 101 -12.91 -22.12 8.82
N TRP A 102 -14.03 -22.16 9.55
CA TRP A 102 -14.96 -21.04 9.66
C TRP A 102 -14.42 -19.86 10.48
N GLY A 103 -13.41 -20.10 11.31
CA GLY A 103 -12.86 -19.11 12.24
C GLY A 103 -13.88 -18.66 13.29
N SER A 104 -13.81 -17.40 13.69
CA SER A 104 -14.75 -16.80 14.65
C SER A 104 -16.08 -16.50 13.95
N VAL A 105 -17.19 -16.87 14.58
CA VAL A 105 -18.55 -16.65 14.06
C VAL A 105 -19.20 -15.49 14.80
N VAL A 106 -19.66 -14.50 14.04
CA VAL A 106 -20.40 -13.34 14.54
C VAL A 106 -21.84 -13.39 14.00
N GLY A 107 -22.82 -13.37 14.89
CA GLY A 107 -24.21 -13.25 14.48
C GLY A 107 -24.53 -11.85 13.98
N PHE A 108 -25.44 -11.74 13.01
CA PHE A 108 -25.80 -10.46 12.40
C PHE A 108 -26.47 -9.46 13.35
N GLU A 109 -26.85 -9.87 14.56
CA GLU A 109 -27.22 -8.96 15.66
C GLU A 109 -26.06 -8.03 16.11
N ARG A 110 -24.82 -8.32 15.69
CA ARG A 110 -23.62 -7.49 15.90
C ARG A 110 -23.07 -6.88 14.60
N VAL A 111 -23.86 -6.90 13.52
CA VAL A 111 -23.49 -6.41 12.19
C VAL A 111 -24.48 -5.34 11.76
N PHE A 112 -23.97 -4.18 11.36
CA PHE A 112 -24.77 -3.18 10.65
C PHE A 112 -24.69 -3.45 9.14
N VAL A 113 -25.84 -3.67 8.51
CA VAL A 113 -25.94 -3.88 7.05
C VAL A 113 -26.23 -2.54 6.40
N ALA A 114 -25.18 -1.87 5.94
CA ALA A 114 -25.24 -0.56 5.31
C ALA A 114 -25.75 -0.68 3.86
N ARG A 115 -26.58 0.28 3.46
CA ARG A 115 -27.10 0.49 2.10
C ARG A 115 -26.60 1.82 1.55
N THR A 116 -26.68 2.00 0.24
CA THR A 116 -26.17 3.22 -0.43
C THR A 116 -26.85 4.52 0.00
N MET A 117 -28.00 4.44 0.68
CA MET A 117 -28.71 5.58 1.25
C MET A 117 -28.26 5.94 2.68
N ASP A 118 -27.49 5.08 3.34
CA ASP A 118 -26.96 5.38 4.67
C ASP A 118 -25.81 6.39 4.53
N SER A 119 -25.84 7.43 5.38
CA SER A 119 -24.78 8.41 5.44
C SER A 119 -23.52 7.83 6.10
N ALA A 120 -22.35 8.40 5.79
CA ALA A 120 -21.13 8.06 6.49
C ALA A 120 -21.27 8.30 8.01
N ALA A 121 -22.01 9.33 8.43
CA ALA A 121 -22.32 9.58 9.84
C ALA A 121 -23.08 8.41 10.51
N ALA A 122 -24.08 7.84 9.82
CA ALA A 122 -24.86 6.70 10.30
C ALA A 122 -24.01 5.42 10.36
N ILE A 123 -23.24 5.13 9.31
CA ILE A 123 -22.31 3.99 9.29
C ILE A 123 -21.28 4.13 10.42
N ASN A 124 -20.70 5.32 10.58
CA ASN A 124 -19.71 5.59 11.62
C ASN A 124 -20.27 5.50 13.04
N GLN A 125 -21.57 5.74 13.25
CA GLN A 125 -22.19 5.52 14.56
C GLN A 125 -22.06 4.06 14.99
N TRP A 126 -22.37 3.12 14.10
CA TRP A 126 -22.23 1.69 14.34
C TRP A 126 -20.78 1.26 14.50
N LEU A 127 -19.88 1.80 13.66
CA LEU A 127 -18.45 1.53 13.80
C LEU A 127 -17.92 2.00 15.18
N ARG A 128 -18.32 3.19 15.65
CA ARG A 128 -17.89 3.73 16.95
C ARG A 128 -18.31 2.86 18.14
N VAL A 129 -19.52 2.27 18.09
CA VAL A 129 -20.03 1.38 19.16
C VAL A 129 -19.57 -0.08 19.00
N GLY A 130 -18.66 -0.35 18.06
CA GLY A 130 -18.01 -1.66 17.91
C GLY A 130 -18.83 -2.71 17.17
N PHE A 131 -19.76 -2.29 16.30
CA PHE A 131 -20.38 -3.19 15.34
C PHE A 131 -19.42 -3.44 14.17
N HIS A 132 -19.55 -4.61 13.56
CA HIS A 132 -19.02 -4.83 12.22
C HIS A 132 -19.96 -4.20 11.20
N VAL A 133 -19.47 -3.91 10.00
CA VAL A 133 -20.28 -3.35 8.92
C VAL A 133 -20.17 -4.24 7.69
N VAL A 134 -21.32 -4.56 7.11
CA VAL A 134 -21.43 -5.16 5.77
C VAL A 134 -22.03 -4.11 4.85
N LEU A 135 -21.31 -3.74 3.80
CA LEU A 135 -21.79 -2.86 2.75
C LEU A 135 -22.49 -3.70 1.67
N THR A 136 -23.78 -3.51 1.47
CA THR A 136 -24.51 -4.14 0.35
C THR A 136 -23.97 -3.64 -1.01
N PRO A 137 -24.22 -4.37 -2.12
CA PRO A 137 -23.75 -3.95 -3.43
C PRO A 137 -24.30 -2.57 -3.80
N GLY A 138 -23.45 -1.71 -4.36
CA GLY A 138 -23.82 -0.36 -4.79
C GLY A 138 -22.71 0.68 -4.63
N ILE A 139 -23.02 1.92 -4.99
CA ILE A 139 -22.11 3.07 -4.93
C ILE A 139 -22.52 3.98 -3.76
N TYR A 140 -21.61 4.17 -2.81
CA TYR A 140 -21.75 5.00 -1.63
C TYR A 140 -21.00 6.30 -1.87
N HIS A 141 -21.72 7.41 -1.98
CA HIS A 141 -21.11 8.73 -2.05
C HIS A 141 -20.92 9.27 -0.64
N LEU A 142 -19.68 9.18 -0.13
CA LEU A 142 -19.40 9.50 1.27
C LEU A 142 -19.27 11.01 1.47
N GLU A 143 -19.91 11.52 2.52
CA GLU A 143 -19.74 12.91 2.99
C GLU A 143 -18.59 13.06 4.00
N ALA A 144 -18.10 11.95 4.55
CA ALA A 144 -16.97 11.87 5.48
C ALA A 144 -16.30 10.48 5.41
N PRO A 145 -15.04 10.32 5.87
CA PRO A 145 -14.39 9.01 5.93
C PRO A 145 -15.17 8.03 6.80
N LEU A 146 -15.19 6.75 6.43
CA LEU A 146 -15.53 5.66 7.34
C LEU A 146 -14.36 5.40 8.28
N VAL A 147 -14.58 5.48 9.59
CA VAL A 147 -13.53 5.44 10.61
C VAL A 147 -13.62 4.16 11.43
N LEU A 148 -12.63 3.28 11.28
CA LEU A 148 -12.49 2.06 12.07
C LEU A 148 -11.57 2.36 13.26
N SER A 149 -12.10 2.17 14.47
CA SER A 149 -11.46 2.62 15.72
C SER A 149 -11.52 1.59 16.85
N LYS A 150 -11.92 0.35 16.53
CA LYS A 150 -12.03 -0.76 17.48
C LYS A 150 -11.23 -1.95 16.97
N ASN A 151 -10.54 -2.62 17.88
CA ASN A 151 -9.83 -3.85 17.55
C ASN A 151 -10.79 -4.87 16.95
N ASN A 152 -10.31 -5.68 16.00
CA ASN A 152 -11.05 -6.79 15.38
C ASN A 152 -12.30 -6.38 14.57
N GLN A 153 -12.49 -5.08 14.33
CA GLN A 153 -13.63 -4.60 13.55
C GLN A 153 -13.53 -5.05 12.09
N VAL A 154 -14.67 -5.40 11.49
CA VAL A 154 -14.75 -5.85 10.10
C VAL A 154 -15.60 -4.87 9.31
N LEU A 155 -15.08 -4.41 8.18
CA LEU A 155 -15.80 -3.72 7.12
C LEU A 155 -15.73 -4.58 5.87
N LEU A 156 -16.84 -5.22 5.52
CA LEU A 156 -16.94 -6.14 4.39
C LEU A 156 -17.87 -5.57 3.32
N GLY A 157 -17.34 -5.32 2.13
CA GLY A 157 -18.12 -5.08 0.93
C GLY A 157 -18.48 -6.37 0.21
N ILE A 158 -19.69 -6.43 -0.34
CA ILE A 158 -20.15 -7.49 -1.23
C ILE A 158 -20.58 -6.91 -2.58
N GLY A 159 -20.36 -7.65 -3.66
CA GLY A 159 -20.78 -7.26 -5.01
C GLY A 159 -20.19 -5.94 -5.51
N PHE A 160 -18.88 -5.72 -5.29
CA PHE A 160 -18.18 -4.47 -5.64
C PHE A 160 -18.80 -3.22 -5.00
N ALA A 161 -19.08 -3.28 -3.69
CA ALA A 161 -19.42 -2.10 -2.91
C ALA A 161 -18.36 -1.01 -3.14
N THR A 162 -18.79 0.10 -3.76
CA THR A 162 -17.92 1.18 -4.22
C THR A 162 -18.07 2.37 -3.31
N LEU A 163 -16.99 2.84 -2.72
CA LEU A 163 -16.94 4.02 -1.87
C LEU A 163 -16.32 5.18 -2.65
N VAL A 164 -17.15 6.15 -3.04
CA VAL A 164 -16.66 7.42 -3.61
C VAL A 164 -16.20 8.30 -2.46
N ALA A 165 -14.91 8.66 -2.46
CA ALA A 165 -14.29 9.41 -1.39
C ALA A 165 -14.91 10.81 -1.23
N PRO A 166 -14.99 11.33 0.01
CA PRO A 166 -15.42 12.71 0.27
C PRO A 166 -14.42 13.72 -0.32
N ASN A 167 -14.90 14.92 -0.62
CA ASN A 167 -14.05 15.97 -1.19
C ASN A 167 -12.90 16.34 -0.24
N GLY A 168 -11.65 16.00 -0.63
CA GLY A 168 -10.44 16.33 0.12
C GLY A 168 -10.11 15.41 1.30
N ALA A 169 -10.81 14.28 1.48
CA ALA A 169 -10.56 13.33 2.56
C ALA A 169 -10.62 11.87 2.06
N PRO A 170 -10.02 10.90 2.79
CA PRO A 170 -10.07 9.49 2.39
C PRO A 170 -11.48 8.92 2.51
N ALA A 171 -11.77 7.84 1.78
CA ALA A 171 -12.99 7.07 1.96
C ALA A 171 -12.95 6.24 3.26
N ILE A 172 -11.78 5.71 3.62
CA ILE A 172 -11.58 4.87 4.80
C ILE A 172 -10.37 5.36 5.59
N ARG A 173 -10.52 5.45 6.91
CA ARG A 173 -9.43 5.62 7.86
C ARG A 173 -9.49 4.54 8.93
N VAL A 174 -8.45 3.73 9.03
CA VAL A 174 -8.24 2.83 10.16
C VAL A 174 -7.32 3.54 11.15
N LEU A 175 -7.76 3.70 12.40
CA LEU A 175 -6.95 4.30 13.46
C LEU A 175 -5.92 3.29 13.99
N ASN A 176 -5.22 3.66 15.07
CA ASN A 176 -4.20 2.85 15.72
C ASN A 176 -4.81 1.69 16.52
N VAL A 177 -5.33 0.69 15.80
CA VAL A 177 -6.00 -0.50 16.33
C VAL A 177 -5.55 -1.77 15.60
N ASP A 178 -5.67 -2.90 16.27
CA ASP A 178 -5.22 -4.22 15.81
C ASP A 178 -6.39 -5.09 15.29
N GLY A 179 -6.08 -6.08 14.44
CA GLY A 179 -7.04 -7.09 13.99
C GLY A 179 -8.15 -6.59 13.06
N VAL A 180 -8.12 -5.34 12.63
CA VAL A 180 -9.15 -4.78 11.74
C VAL A 180 -9.09 -5.46 10.37
N ARG A 181 -10.26 -5.69 9.76
CA ARG A 181 -10.37 -6.27 8.41
C ARG A 181 -11.21 -5.38 7.52
N VAL A 182 -10.60 -4.87 6.46
CA VAL A 182 -11.31 -4.19 5.37
C VAL A 182 -11.27 -5.12 4.17
N SER A 183 -12.42 -5.43 3.58
CA SER A 183 -12.49 -6.48 2.56
C SER A 183 -13.52 -6.20 1.47
N GLY A 184 -13.18 -6.48 0.21
CA GLY A 184 -14.13 -6.49 -0.91
C GLY A 184 -14.72 -5.13 -1.26
N VAL A 185 -13.91 -4.07 -1.20
CA VAL A 185 -14.35 -2.70 -1.50
C VAL A 185 -13.55 -2.10 -2.66
N LEU A 186 -14.25 -1.34 -3.49
CA LEU A 186 -13.64 -0.46 -4.48
C LEU A 186 -13.69 0.97 -3.96
N LEU A 187 -12.56 1.66 -3.91
CA LEU A 187 -12.48 3.06 -3.54
C LEU A 187 -12.32 3.90 -4.80
N ASP A 188 -13.24 4.82 -5.03
CA ASP A 188 -13.20 5.75 -6.16
C ASP A 188 -12.86 7.15 -5.65
N ALA A 189 -11.91 7.83 -6.27
CA ALA A 189 -11.45 9.15 -5.79
C ALA A 189 -12.52 10.26 -5.85
N GLY A 190 -13.54 10.09 -6.67
CA GLY A 190 -14.51 11.14 -6.96
C GLY A 190 -13.89 12.29 -7.76
N VAL A 191 -14.72 13.26 -8.18
CA VAL A 191 -14.31 14.40 -9.04
C VAL A 191 -14.31 15.74 -8.30
N GLY A 192 -14.08 15.70 -6.98
CA GLY A 192 -14.02 16.88 -6.13
C GLY A 192 -12.92 17.88 -6.52
N THR A 193 -13.07 19.12 -6.03
CA THR A 193 -12.10 20.20 -6.26
C THR A 193 -10.87 20.09 -5.36
N ALA A 194 -11.00 19.48 -4.17
CA ALA A 194 -9.90 19.28 -3.25
C ALA A 194 -9.16 17.97 -3.58
N THR A 195 -7.83 17.98 -3.41
CA THR A 195 -7.01 16.78 -3.58
C THR A 195 -6.81 16.10 -2.23
N PRO A 196 -7.36 14.90 -2.00
CA PRO A 196 -7.13 14.18 -0.75
C PRO A 196 -5.66 13.74 -0.68
N ASP A 197 -5.11 13.75 0.54
CA ASP A 197 -3.77 13.23 0.81
C ASP A 197 -3.67 11.73 0.54
N SER A 198 -4.75 10.99 0.80
CA SER A 198 -4.95 9.64 0.28
C SER A 198 -6.40 9.18 0.24
N LEU A 199 -6.67 8.03 -0.39
CA LEU A 199 -8.03 7.46 -0.49
C LEU A 199 -8.32 6.43 0.60
N ILE A 200 -7.29 5.75 1.10
CA ILE A 200 -7.35 4.90 2.28
C ILE A 200 -6.09 5.07 3.13
N GLU A 201 -6.31 5.22 4.43
CA GLU A 201 -5.27 5.42 5.44
C GLU A 201 -5.31 4.33 6.49
N TRP A 202 -4.14 3.76 6.79
CA TRP A 202 -3.96 2.82 7.87
C TRP A 202 -2.97 3.34 8.91
N GLY A 203 -3.50 3.86 10.01
CA GLY A 203 -2.73 4.46 11.09
C GLY A 203 -2.13 5.83 10.75
N ASP A 204 -1.48 6.42 11.75
CA ASP A 204 -0.81 7.72 11.66
C ASP A 204 0.72 7.64 11.75
N GLY A 205 1.27 6.42 11.80
CA GLY A 205 2.71 6.17 11.91
C GLY A 205 3.22 5.99 13.34
N THR A 206 2.37 6.13 14.36
CA THR A 206 2.74 5.93 15.77
C THR A 206 2.43 4.52 16.28
N HIS A 207 1.65 3.74 15.54
CA HIS A 207 1.23 2.39 15.93
C HIS A 207 2.10 1.30 15.33
N THR A 208 2.79 0.56 16.17
CA THR A 208 3.68 -0.53 15.74
C THR A 208 2.93 -1.77 15.23
N GLY A 209 1.65 -1.92 15.58
CA GLY A 209 0.83 -3.09 15.27
C GLY A 209 1.24 -4.33 16.07
N SER A 210 0.50 -5.42 15.87
CA SER A 210 0.73 -6.69 16.56
C SER A 210 0.97 -7.85 15.59
N PRO A 211 2.06 -8.63 15.73
CA PRO A 211 2.23 -9.86 14.97
C PRO A 211 1.21 -10.94 15.33
N PHE A 212 0.59 -10.86 16.51
CA PHE A 212 -0.40 -11.85 16.99
C PHE A 212 -1.84 -11.48 16.62
N ASN A 213 -2.09 -10.19 16.37
CA ASN A 213 -3.36 -9.69 15.91
C ASN A 213 -3.18 -8.67 14.77
N PRO A 214 -2.54 -9.07 13.67
CA PRO A 214 -2.30 -8.17 12.56
C PRO A 214 -3.61 -7.76 11.90
N SER A 215 -3.57 -6.66 11.17
CA SER A 215 -4.73 -6.20 10.42
C SER A 215 -4.66 -6.61 8.95
N PHE A 216 -5.82 -6.67 8.29
CA PHE A 216 -5.94 -7.22 6.94
C PHE A 216 -6.73 -6.33 5.99
N MET A 217 -6.23 -6.21 4.77
CA MET A 217 -6.88 -5.69 3.57
C MET A 217 -7.03 -6.84 2.58
N HIS A 218 -8.26 -7.20 2.21
CA HIS A 218 -8.54 -8.22 1.20
C HIS A 218 -9.33 -7.65 0.03
N ASP A 219 -8.96 -7.96 -1.21
CA ASP A 219 -9.71 -7.51 -2.39
C ASP A 219 -9.99 -5.99 -2.34
N ILE A 220 -8.93 -5.21 -2.10
CA ILE A 220 -9.01 -3.74 -2.06
C ILE A 220 -8.60 -3.20 -3.42
N PHE A 221 -9.56 -2.55 -4.06
CA PHE A 221 -9.35 -1.91 -5.35
C PHE A 221 -9.45 -0.41 -5.18
N VAL A 222 -8.51 0.35 -5.72
CA VAL A 222 -8.54 1.81 -5.72
C VAL A 222 -8.47 2.30 -7.14
N ARG A 223 -9.40 3.18 -7.51
CA ARG A 223 -9.52 3.75 -8.84
C ARG A 223 -9.46 5.27 -8.76
N VAL A 224 -8.57 5.86 -9.56
CA VAL A 224 -8.55 7.31 -9.80
C VAL A 224 -8.79 7.58 -11.28
N GLY A 225 -10.03 7.95 -11.58
CA GLY A 225 -10.49 8.21 -12.94
C GLY A 225 -11.34 7.07 -13.51
N GLY A 226 -11.45 7.01 -14.84
CA GLY A 226 -12.11 5.91 -15.54
C GLY A 226 -13.63 6.08 -15.66
N THR A 227 -14.33 6.46 -14.59
CA THR A 227 -15.79 6.71 -14.59
C THR A 227 -16.17 8.15 -14.90
N ASN A 228 -15.20 9.06 -14.90
CA ASN A 228 -15.37 10.47 -15.17
C ASN A 228 -14.97 10.84 -16.61
N ASN A 229 -15.39 12.03 -17.05
CA ASN A 229 -14.78 12.70 -18.19
C ASN A 229 -13.71 13.68 -17.67
N PRO A 230 -12.41 13.37 -17.78
CA PRO A 230 -11.34 14.18 -17.22
C PRO A 230 -11.18 15.54 -17.92
N ALA A 231 -11.73 15.73 -19.13
CA ALA A 231 -11.79 17.05 -19.76
C ALA A 231 -12.83 17.98 -19.10
N LYS A 232 -13.78 17.43 -18.35
CA LYS A 232 -14.80 18.18 -17.60
C LYS A 232 -14.47 18.29 -16.12
N ALA A 233 -14.16 17.15 -15.48
CA ALA A 233 -13.84 17.09 -14.07
C ALA A 233 -12.90 15.90 -13.83
N GLN A 234 -11.71 16.16 -13.32
CA GLN A 234 -10.71 15.12 -13.05
C GLN A 234 -10.88 14.56 -11.65
N ALA A 235 -10.69 13.24 -11.53
CA ALA A 235 -10.48 12.57 -10.26
C ALA A 235 -9.03 12.77 -9.81
N ARG A 236 -8.76 12.80 -8.51
CA ARG A 236 -7.40 13.09 -8.01
C ARG A 236 -7.15 12.56 -6.61
N ALA A 237 -5.90 12.27 -6.31
CA ALA A 237 -5.39 11.99 -4.96
C ALA A 237 -3.88 12.24 -4.94
N LYS A 238 -3.25 12.46 -3.79
CA LYS A 238 -1.78 12.38 -3.71
C LYS A 238 -1.33 10.91 -3.71
N VAL A 239 -1.88 10.10 -2.81
CA VAL A 239 -1.56 8.67 -2.70
C VAL A 239 -2.84 7.84 -2.73
N MET A 240 -2.90 6.67 -3.36
CA MET A 240 -4.11 5.83 -3.26
C MET A 240 -4.22 5.19 -1.88
N LEU A 241 -3.16 4.50 -1.43
CA LEU A 241 -3.09 3.79 -0.16
C LEU A 241 -1.86 4.21 0.65
N LYS A 242 -2.09 4.64 1.89
CA LYS A 242 -1.04 4.86 2.90
C LYS A 242 -1.14 3.82 4.00
N VAL A 243 -0.05 3.09 4.23
CA VAL A 243 0.07 2.13 5.34
C VAL A 243 1.14 2.60 6.30
N ALA A 244 0.71 3.18 7.42
CA ALA A 244 1.59 3.76 8.42
C ALA A 244 1.66 2.93 9.71
N SER A 245 0.63 2.14 10.04
CA SER A 245 0.75 1.13 11.10
C SER A 245 1.58 -0.07 10.67
N GLY A 246 2.27 -0.69 11.63
CA GLY A 246 2.93 -1.96 11.39
C GLY A 246 1.98 -3.16 11.40
N PHE A 247 2.48 -4.32 10.95
CA PHE A 247 1.74 -5.60 10.89
C PHE A 247 0.38 -5.50 10.18
N VAL A 248 0.34 -4.76 9.07
CA VAL A 248 -0.78 -4.71 8.14
C VAL A 248 -0.48 -5.62 6.96
N ILE A 249 -1.42 -6.50 6.62
CA ILE A 249 -1.32 -7.43 5.49
C ILE A 249 -2.30 -7.00 4.40
N GLY A 250 -1.82 -6.80 3.19
CA GLY A 250 -2.64 -6.75 1.99
C GLY A 250 -2.66 -8.11 1.28
N ASP A 251 -3.83 -8.51 0.79
CA ASP A 251 -4.05 -9.76 0.06
C ASP A 251 -5.01 -9.46 -1.10
N ASN A 252 -4.49 -9.52 -2.33
CA ASN A 252 -5.16 -9.12 -3.57
C ASN A 252 -5.55 -7.64 -3.61
N LEU A 253 -4.59 -6.77 -3.97
CA LEU A 253 -4.77 -5.32 -4.08
C LEU A 253 -4.53 -4.85 -5.51
N TRP A 254 -5.37 -3.93 -6.01
CA TRP A 254 -5.15 -3.24 -7.28
C TRP A 254 -5.36 -1.73 -7.14
N LEU A 255 -4.28 -0.96 -7.35
CA LEU A 255 -4.26 0.50 -7.22
C LEU A 255 -4.04 1.11 -8.61
N TRP A 256 -5.11 1.58 -9.23
CA TRP A 256 -5.14 1.92 -10.65
C TRP A 256 -5.46 3.40 -10.88
N ARG A 257 -4.48 4.16 -11.39
CA ARG A 257 -4.76 5.44 -12.03
C ARG A 257 -5.23 5.12 -13.44
N ALA A 258 -6.41 5.57 -13.80
CA ALA A 258 -7.03 5.16 -15.04
C ALA A 258 -6.18 5.54 -16.26
N ASP A 259 -5.79 4.56 -17.08
CA ASP A 259 -5.18 4.76 -18.40
C ASP A 259 -6.24 4.88 -19.52
N HIS A 260 -7.47 4.44 -19.23
CA HIS A 260 -8.65 4.54 -20.08
C HIS A 260 -9.94 4.65 -19.25
N GLY A 261 -11.07 4.98 -19.88
CA GLY A 261 -12.34 5.12 -19.19
C GLY A 261 -13.52 5.33 -20.13
N VAL A 262 -14.67 5.70 -19.53
CA VAL A 262 -15.93 5.97 -20.25
C VAL A 262 -15.82 7.09 -21.29
N SER A 263 -14.84 7.98 -21.15
CA SER A 263 -14.54 9.05 -22.10
C SER A 263 -13.42 8.69 -23.09
N GLY A 264 -12.99 7.43 -23.15
CA GLY A 264 -11.88 6.95 -23.95
C GLY A 264 -10.54 6.95 -23.20
N ILE A 265 -9.46 7.09 -23.97
CA ILE A 265 -8.08 6.98 -23.48
C ILE A 265 -7.69 8.20 -22.62
N VAL A 266 -7.02 7.95 -21.49
CA VAL A 266 -6.44 9.00 -20.64
C VAL A 266 -5.08 9.45 -21.20
N LYS A 267 -4.86 10.77 -21.23
CA LYS A 267 -3.69 11.44 -21.80
C LYS A 267 -3.29 12.63 -20.93
N ARG A 268 -2.09 13.19 -21.17
CA ARG A 268 -1.64 14.48 -20.59
C ARG A 268 -1.77 14.54 -19.08
N GLU A 269 -1.41 13.45 -18.41
CA GLU A 269 -1.38 13.33 -16.95
C GLU A 269 -2.74 13.60 -16.27
N MET A 270 -3.84 13.44 -17.04
CA MET A 270 -5.19 13.60 -16.51
C MET A 270 -5.45 12.60 -15.37
N ASN A 271 -6.34 13.00 -14.45
CA ASN A 271 -6.61 12.28 -13.21
C ASN A 271 -5.34 12.11 -12.34
N PRO A 272 -4.75 13.21 -11.85
CA PRO A 272 -3.42 13.17 -11.25
C PRO A 272 -3.39 12.36 -9.96
N VAL A 273 -2.39 11.48 -9.86
CA VAL A 273 -2.00 10.75 -8.66
C VAL A 273 -0.50 10.66 -8.58
N ASP A 274 0.11 11.04 -7.46
CA ASP A 274 1.57 10.93 -7.30
C ASP A 274 1.99 9.46 -7.22
N SER A 275 1.48 8.73 -6.23
CA SER A 275 1.86 7.33 -5.96
C SER A 275 0.65 6.45 -5.69
N GLY A 276 0.72 5.18 -6.05
CA GLY A 276 -0.33 4.23 -5.68
C GLY A 276 -0.21 3.84 -4.22
N LEU A 277 0.97 3.38 -3.80
CA LEU A 277 1.21 2.87 -2.45
C LEU A 277 2.39 3.59 -1.78
N VAL A 278 2.17 4.06 -0.55
CA VAL A 278 3.23 4.50 0.35
C VAL A 278 3.15 3.70 1.65
N VAL A 279 4.24 3.00 2.00
CA VAL A 279 4.34 2.21 3.23
C VAL A 279 5.39 2.84 4.15
N THR A 280 4.99 3.31 5.32
CA THR A 280 5.90 3.75 6.40
C THR A 280 5.86 2.85 7.62
N GLY A 281 4.82 2.03 7.76
CA GLY A 281 4.71 1.05 8.83
C GLY A 281 5.67 -0.14 8.66
N ASN A 282 6.14 -0.70 9.77
CA ASN A 282 7.05 -1.84 9.78
C ASN A 282 6.31 -3.18 9.70
N ASN A 283 6.95 -4.22 9.19
CA ASN A 283 6.40 -5.59 9.09
C ASN A 283 5.08 -5.64 8.29
N VAL A 284 4.94 -4.77 7.29
CA VAL A 284 3.82 -4.80 6.34
C VAL A 284 4.08 -5.89 5.31
N SER A 285 3.07 -6.67 4.97
CA SER A 285 3.17 -7.71 3.94
C SER A 285 2.12 -7.52 2.86
N MET A 286 2.48 -7.75 1.60
CA MET A 286 1.56 -7.70 0.47
C MET A 286 1.61 -9.00 -0.32
N TYR A 287 0.46 -9.64 -0.51
CA TYR A 287 0.28 -10.83 -1.32
C TYR A 287 -0.59 -10.47 -2.53
N GLY A 288 -0.07 -10.58 -3.75
CA GLY A 288 -0.84 -10.20 -4.94
C GLY A 288 -1.08 -8.69 -5.05
N LEU A 289 -0.02 -7.90 -5.24
CA LEU A 289 -0.12 -6.44 -5.37
C LEU A 289 0.01 -5.99 -6.83
N ALA A 290 -0.96 -5.21 -7.31
CA ALA A 290 -0.90 -4.49 -8.57
C ALA A 290 -0.99 -2.98 -8.35
N VAL A 291 -0.07 -2.19 -8.90
CA VAL A 291 -0.10 -0.72 -8.82
C VAL A 291 0.29 -0.14 -10.17
N GLU A 292 -0.52 0.78 -10.71
CA GLU A 292 -0.39 1.17 -12.11
C GLU A 292 -0.57 2.67 -12.36
N HIS A 293 0.24 3.17 -13.29
CA HIS A 293 0.11 4.44 -14.01
C HIS A 293 0.18 5.74 -13.18
N THR A 294 0.68 5.73 -11.94
CA THR A 294 0.82 6.98 -11.16
C THR A 294 2.00 7.83 -11.64
N LEU A 295 1.99 9.12 -11.32
CA LEU A 295 2.84 10.16 -11.92
C LEU A 295 4.21 10.33 -11.24
N LYS A 296 4.46 9.60 -10.15
CA LYS A 296 5.77 9.47 -9.47
C LYS A 296 6.11 7.99 -9.31
N ASP A 297 6.86 7.63 -8.25
CA ASP A 297 7.05 6.23 -7.91
C ASP A 297 5.69 5.55 -7.67
N LEU A 298 5.45 4.40 -8.30
CA LEU A 298 4.18 3.69 -8.15
C LEU A 298 4.03 3.13 -6.74
N VAL A 299 5.08 2.46 -6.26
CA VAL A 299 5.25 2.05 -4.87
C VAL A 299 6.45 2.76 -4.26
N HIS A 300 6.27 3.33 -3.06
CA HIS A 300 7.36 3.81 -2.23
C HIS A 300 7.31 3.15 -0.84
N TRP A 301 8.24 2.25 -0.60
CA TRP A 301 8.40 1.53 0.66
C TRP A 301 9.46 2.16 1.55
N LYS A 302 9.08 2.49 2.78
CA LYS A 302 9.91 3.19 3.78
C LYS A 302 9.99 2.49 5.13
N GLY A 303 9.08 1.55 5.40
CA GLY A 303 9.06 0.75 6.63
C GLY A 303 9.98 -0.46 6.57
N GLU A 304 10.47 -0.88 7.73
CA GLU A 304 11.36 -2.05 7.90
C GLU A 304 10.60 -3.38 7.87
N GLY A 305 11.28 -4.46 7.52
CA GLY A 305 10.71 -5.82 7.51
C GLY A 305 9.58 -6.00 6.50
N GLY A 306 9.59 -5.20 5.43
CA GLY A 306 8.59 -5.25 4.37
C GLY A 306 8.67 -6.54 3.57
N LYS A 307 7.53 -7.14 3.23
CA LYS A 307 7.48 -8.37 2.42
C LYS A 307 6.47 -8.26 1.30
N VAL A 308 6.87 -8.51 0.07
CA VAL A 308 5.96 -8.53 -1.09
C VAL A 308 6.08 -9.85 -1.83
N TYR A 309 4.95 -10.53 -2.03
CA TYR A 309 4.88 -11.75 -2.82
C TYR A 309 3.92 -11.49 -3.96
N PHE A 310 4.48 -11.53 -5.18
CA PHE A 310 3.87 -11.04 -6.40
C PHE A 310 3.67 -9.52 -6.39
N TYR A 311 4.35 -8.86 -7.32
CA TYR A 311 4.07 -7.48 -7.70
C TYR A 311 3.96 -7.36 -9.21
N GLN A 312 2.94 -6.64 -9.66
CA GLN A 312 2.83 -6.20 -11.04
C GLN A 312 2.58 -4.69 -11.09
N SER A 313 3.13 -4.06 -12.12
CA SER A 313 2.91 -2.65 -12.38
C SER A 313 3.09 -2.31 -13.84
N GLU A 314 2.53 -1.16 -14.21
CA GLU A 314 2.74 -0.52 -15.49
C GLU A 314 3.03 0.97 -15.28
N LEU A 315 4.16 1.43 -15.79
CA LEU A 315 4.52 2.86 -15.79
C LEU A 315 3.47 3.68 -16.57
N PRO A 316 3.27 4.98 -16.24
CA PRO A 316 2.25 5.79 -16.88
C PRO A 316 2.50 5.96 -18.39
N TYR A 317 1.46 5.81 -19.19
CA TYR A 317 1.60 5.83 -20.65
C TYR A 317 1.70 7.25 -21.25
N ASP A 318 1.26 8.24 -20.48
CA ASP A 318 0.90 9.57 -20.94
C ASP A 318 1.81 10.69 -20.38
N VAL A 319 2.94 10.32 -19.78
CA VAL A 319 3.97 11.22 -19.26
C VAL A 319 5.02 11.55 -20.31
N THR A 320 5.74 12.65 -20.10
CA THR A 320 6.89 13.06 -20.92
C THR A 320 8.21 12.53 -20.33
N GLN A 321 9.34 12.80 -20.99
CA GLN A 321 10.69 12.46 -20.51
C GLN A 321 10.98 12.99 -19.09
N ALA A 322 10.28 14.04 -18.63
CA ALA A 322 10.39 14.54 -17.26
C ALA A 322 10.16 13.46 -16.19
N TYR A 323 9.34 12.45 -16.46
CA TYR A 323 9.15 11.30 -15.56
C TYR A 323 10.43 10.47 -15.39
N GLY A 324 11.12 10.22 -16.51
CA GLY A 324 12.40 9.50 -16.54
C GLY A 324 13.53 10.31 -15.90
N ASP A 325 13.59 11.62 -16.20
CA ASP A 325 14.62 12.52 -15.66
C ASP A 325 14.49 12.71 -14.14
N ALA A 326 13.26 12.67 -13.61
CA ALA A 326 13.00 12.66 -12.17
C ALA A 326 13.41 11.35 -11.48
N GLY A 327 13.75 10.31 -12.25
CA GLY A 327 14.23 9.03 -11.73
C GLY A 327 13.14 8.18 -11.06
N TYR A 328 11.86 8.43 -11.37
CA TYR A 328 10.75 7.64 -10.83
C TYR A 328 10.81 6.17 -11.29
N ALA A 329 10.35 5.27 -10.42
CA ALA A 329 10.41 3.83 -10.62
C ALA A 329 9.03 3.18 -10.35
N GLY A 330 8.82 1.98 -10.88
CA GLY A 330 7.62 1.19 -10.54
C GLY A 330 7.66 0.76 -9.07
N TYR A 331 8.84 0.39 -8.57
CA TYR A 331 9.00 -0.10 -7.20
C TYR A 331 10.23 0.53 -6.54
N ARG A 332 10.03 1.36 -5.52
CA ARG A 332 11.10 1.98 -4.74
C ARG A 332 11.10 1.53 -3.29
N VAL A 333 12.26 1.12 -2.79
CA VAL A 333 12.57 0.99 -1.37
C VAL A 333 13.52 2.12 -0.96
N SER A 334 13.23 2.83 0.12
CA SER A 334 14.05 3.94 0.62
C SER A 334 15.44 3.49 1.06
N ASP A 335 16.44 4.36 0.86
CA ASP A 335 17.85 4.16 1.26
C ASP A 335 18.07 3.99 2.77
N THR A 336 17.06 4.28 3.58
CA THR A 336 17.12 4.06 5.03
C THR A 336 16.78 2.62 5.43
N VAL A 337 16.09 1.85 4.58
CA VAL A 337 15.54 0.53 4.91
C VAL A 337 16.62 -0.52 4.95
N ARG A 338 16.62 -1.35 6.00
CA ARG A 338 17.61 -2.41 6.24
C ARG A 338 17.12 -3.79 5.83
N ASP A 339 15.83 -4.06 6.03
CA ASP A 339 15.23 -5.36 5.77
C ASP A 339 13.98 -5.20 4.91
N HIS A 340 14.01 -5.85 3.75
CA HIS A 340 12.90 -5.87 2.80
C HIS A 340 13.05 -7.07 1.87
N ASP A 341 11.99 -7.86 1.70
CA ASP A 341 11.93 -9.00 0.79
C ASP A 341 10.86 -8.80 -0.27
N ALA A 342 11.16 -9.14 -1.51
CA ALA A 342 10.16 -9.15 -2.56
C ALA A 342 10.35 -10.31 -3.54
N HIS A 343 9.26 -10.97 -3.94
CA HIS A 343 9.26 -12.17 -4.76
C HIS A 343 8.38 -11.97 -6.01
N GLY A 344 8.97 -12.08 -7.20
CA GLY A 344 8.27 -11.92 -8.47
C GLY A 344 7.80 -10.49 -8.68
N VAL A 345 8.74 -9.56 -8.88
CA VAL A 345 8.50 -8.11 -8.98
C VAL A 345 8.57 -7.66 -10.44
N GLY A 346 7.41 -7.44 -11.06
CA GLY A 346 7.29 -7.02 -12.47
C GLY A 346 6.99 -5.54 -12.64
N VAL A 347 7.80 -4.86 -13.46
CA VAL A 347 7.58 -3.46 -13.86
C VAL A 347 7.50 -3.34 -15.37
N TYR A 348 6.33 -2.97 -15.89
CA TYR A 348 6.07 -2.93 -17.32
C TYR A 348 6.04 -1.50 -17.83
N HIS A 349 6.27 -1.31 -19.14
CA HIS A 349 6.11 -0.01 -19.78
C HIS A 349 5.50 -0.12 -21.18
N PHE A 350 4.59 0.81 -21.44
CA PHE A 350 3.95 1.07 -22.73
C PHE A 350 3.88 2.58 -22.94
N PHE A 351 5.02 3.29 -22.86
CA PHE A 351 5.04 4.75 -23.05
C PHE A 351 4.48 5.11 -24.44
N ARG A 352 3.18 5.39 -24.47
CA ARG A 352 2.35 5.42 -25.69
C ARG A 352 2.43 6.78 -26.34
N ASP A 353 2.36 7.83 -25.54
CA ASP A 353 2.19 9.20 -26.03
C ASP A 353 3.53 9.88 -26.36
N TYR A 354 4.61 9.52 -25.66
CA TYR A 354 5.93 10.13 -25.82
C TYR A 354 7.06 9.10 -25.73
N PRO A 355 8.23 9.35 -26.36
CA PRO A 355 9.44 8.59 -26.07
C PRO A 355 9.92 8.94 -24.66
N VAL A 356 10.01 7.93 -23.80
CA VAL A 356 10.46 8.08 -22.42
C VAL A 356 11.51 7.01 -22.13
N THR A 357 12.67 7.45 -21.66
CA THR A 357 13.70 6.57 -21.13
C THR A 357 13.70 6.67 -19.62
N VAL A 358 13.45 5.55 -18.94
CA VAL A 358 13.65 5.39 -17.50
C VAL A 358 14.93 4.62 -17.24
N ARG A 359 15.71 5.06 -16.23
CA ARG A 359 16.96 4.38 -15.88
C ARG A 359 16.70 2.96 -15.36
N ARG A 360 15.69 2.78 -14.51
CA ARG A 360 15.41 1.51 -13.86
C ARG A 360 13.93 1.31 -13.58
N GLY A 361 13.45 0.07 -13.62
CA GLY A 361 12.10 -0.29 -13.18
C GLY A 361 11.99 -0.37 -11.64
N ILE A 362 13.02 -0.91 -11.00
CA ILE A 362 13.08 -1.17 -9.55
C ILE A 362 14.28 -0.45 -8.96
N ALA A 363 14.06 0.30 -7.87
CA ALA A 363 15.07 1.05 -7.15
C ALA A 363 15.12 0.59 -5.69
N VAL A 364 16.20 -0.07 -5.29
CA VAL A 364 16.38 -0.55 -3.91
C VAL A 364 17.80 -0.26 -3.44
N PRO A 365 18.04 -0.18 -2.12
CA PRO A 365 19.39 -0.09 -1.60
C PRO A 365 20.24 -1.28 -2.03
N ALA A 366 21.54 -1.06 -2.28
CA ALA A 366 22.42 -2.10 -2.83
C ALA A 366 22.49 -3.35 -1.93
N TRP A 367 22.43 -3.19 -0.60
CA TRP A 367 22.40 -4.30 0.36
C TRP A 367 21.10 -5.11 0.36
N LEU A 368 20.04 -4.62 -0.28
CA LEU A 368 18.75 -5.31 -0.43
C LEU A 368 18.59 -5.96 -1.81
N GLU A 369 19.52 -5.75 -2.74
CA GLU A 369 19.29 -6.16 -4.13
C GLU A 369 19.15 -7.69 -4.28
N ASN A 370 19.90 -8.46 -3.49
CA ASN A 370 19.78 -9.92 -3.44
C ASN A 370 18.49 -10.41 -2.78
N ARG A 371 17.72 -9.55 -2.11
CA ARG A 371 16.42 -9.85 -1.46
C ARG A 371 15.21 -9.65 -2.39
N ILE A 372 15.46 -9.18 -3.60
CA ILE A 372 14.46 -9.10 -4.66
C ILE A 372 14.62 -10.34 -5.55
N GLU A 373 13.71 -11.30 -5.41
CA GLU A 373 13.69 -12.58 -6.14
C GLU A 373 12.95 -12.45 -7.46
N SER A 374 13.60 -12.90 -8.54
CA SER A 374 13.09 -12.86 -9.92
C SER A 374 12.49 -11.51 -10.36
N PRO A 375 13.19 -10.38 -10.18
CA PRO A 375 12.74 -9.10 -10.73
C PRO A 375 12.74 -9.13 -12.26
N LEU A 376 11.75 -8.49 -12.85
CA LEU A 376 11.59 -8.42 -14.30
C LEU A 376 11.09 -7.05 -14.77
N GLY A 377 11.46 -6.70 -16.00
CA GLY A 377 10.89 -5.58 -16.73
C GLY A 377 10.36 -6.01 -18.08
N VAL A 378 9.26 -5.38 -18.50
CA VAL A 378 8.57 -5.74 -19.74
C VAL A 378 8.25 -4.50 -20.56
N TYR A 379 8.85 -4.40 -21.75
CA TYR A 379 8.39 -3.51 -22.80
C TYR A 379 7.14 -4.14 -23.43
N LEU A 380 5.97 -3.56 -23.18
CA LEU A 380 4.73 -4.07 -23.77
C LEU A 380 4.63 -3.68 -25.25
N SER A 381 4.87 -2.40 -25.55
CA SER A 381 4.88 -1.78 -26.88
C SER A 381 5.25 -0.28 -26.71
N GLY A 382 5.01 0.56 -27.72
CA GLY A 382 5.17 2.01 -27.62
C GLY A 382 6.61 2.48 -27.81
N ASN A 383 6.93 3.65 -27.27
CA ASN A 383 8.16 4.41 -27.53
C ASN A 383 9.15 4.40 -26.36
N GLY A 384 8.89 3.54 -25.37
CA GLY A 384 9.62 3.48 -24.12
C GLY A 384 10.94 2.72 -24.16
N THR A 385 11.86 3.11 -23.28
CA THR A 385 13.05 2.35 -22.93
C THR A 385 13.19 2.27 -21.41
N MET A 386 13.41 1.07 -20.88
CA MET A 386 13.86 0.86 -19.51
C MET A 386 15.28 0.30 -19.56
N GLN A 387 16.26 1.08 -19.12
CA GLN A 387 17.69 0.73 -19.27
C GLN A 387 18.10 -0.45 -18.38
N HIS A 388 17.54 -0.52 -17.17
CA HIS A 388 17.83 -1.57 -16.19
C HIS A 388 16.56 -2.08 -15.52
N ILE A 389 16.57 -3.34 -15.11
CA ILE A 389 15.46 -3.95 -14.39
C ILE A 389 15.47 -3.52 -12.93
N ILE A 390 16.62 -3.66 -12.28
CA ILE A 390 16.82 -3.34 -10.88
C ILE A 390 18.13 -2.59 -10.72
N ASN A 391 18.09 -1.45 -10.05
CA ASN A 391 19.23 -0.57 -9.88
C ASN A 391 19.95 -0.25 -11.19
N ASP A 392 21.16 -0.79 -11.36
CA ASP A 392 22.00 -0.63 -12.54
C ASP A 392 22.26 -2.00 -13.22
N ARG A 393 21.33 -2.95 -13.05
CA ARG A 393 21.42 -4.33 -13.52
C ARG A 393 20.17 -4.80 -14.26
N GLY A 394 20.36 -5.88 -15.01
CA GLY A 394 19.38 -6.39 -15.95
C GLY A 394 19.50 -5.67 -17.30
N GLU A 395 19.22 -6.42 -18.36
CA GLU A 395 19.25 -5.91 -19.73
C GLU A 395 18.14 -4.88 -19.97
N GLU A 396 18.39 -4.00 -20.94
CA GLU A 396 17.39 -3.06 -21.43
C GLU A 396 16.14 -3.80 -21.92
N SER A 397 14.95 -3.28 -21.59
CA SER A 397 13.70 -3.65 -22.25
C SER A 397 13.20 -2.50 -23.12
N SER A 398 13.07 -2.75 -24.41
CA SER A 398 12.67 -1.78 -25.43
C SER A 398 12.27 -2.52 -26.71
N LYS A 399 11.75 -1.77 -27.70
CA LYS A 399 11.48 -2.33 -29.03
C LYS A 399 12.70 -3.01 -29.66
N ALA A 400 13.90 -2.46 -29.44
CA ALA A 400 15.14 -2.96 -30.03
C ALA A 400 15.76 -4.10 -29.21
N ALA A 401 15.62 -4.07 -27.89
CA ALA A 401 16.26 -5.02 -26.99
C ALA A 401 15.41 -6.28 -26.68
N GLY A 402 14.10 -6.25 -26.98
CA GLY A 402 13.17 -7.35 -26.76
C GLY A 402 12.17 -7.08 -25.62
N GLN A 403 11.12 -7.90 -25.58
CA GLN A 403 9.93 -7.64 -24.78
C GLN A 403 10.18 -7.74 -23.26
N ALA A 404 10.48 -8.94 -22.76
CA ALA A 404 10.64 -9.21 -21.32
C ALA A 404 12.09 -9.53 -20.98
N LYS A 405 12.59 -8.95 -19.88
CA LYS A 405 13.94 -9.16 -19.35
C LYS A 405 13.86 -9.43 -17.85
N TRP A 406 14.76 -10.29 -17.36
CA TRP A 406 14.88 -10.64 -15.95
C TRP A 406 16.29 -10.37 -15.45
N SER A 407 16.42 -10.01 -14.18
CA SER A 407 17.73 -9.94 -13.50
C SER A 407 17.84 -11.11 -12.52
N CYS A 408 18.41 -12.23 -12.99
CA CYS A 408 18.42 -13.50 -12.24
C CYS A 408 19.69 -13.76 -11.43
N ASN A 409 20.80 -13.11 -11.78
CA ASN A 409 22.08 -13.34 -11.12
C ASN A 409 22.16 -12.53 -9.83
N LYS A 410 22.50 -13.20 -8.73
CA LYS A 410 22.86 -12.56 -7.47
C LYS A 410 24.20 -11.83 -7.59
N VAL A 411 24.41 -10.85 -6.71
CA VAL A 411 25.67 -10.11 -6.59
C VAL A 411 26.38 -10.40 -5.29
N PRO A 412 27.66 -10.01 -5.14
CA PRO A 412 28.29 -10.00 -3.84
C PRO A 412 27.46 -9.20 -2.84
N ASP A 413 27.34 -9.72 -1.62
CA ASP A 413 26.62 -9.02 -0.58
C ASP A 413 27.30 -7.69 -0.25
N VAL A 414 26.49 -6.64 -0.16
CA VAL A 414 26.93 -5.29 0.20
C VAL A 414 26.56 -5.06 1.65
N ALA A 415 27.52 -4.62 2.47
CA ALA A 415 27.25 -4.25 3.84
C ALA A 415 26.27 -3.06 3.90
N TYR A 416 25.40 -3.06 4.91
CA TYR A 416 24.51 -1.92 5.14
C TYR A 416 25.31 -0.62 5.33
N ALA A 417 24.95 0.41 4.56
CA ALA A 417 25.56 1.73 4.63
C ALA A 417 24.46 2.79 4.64
N PRO A 418 24.06 3.33 5.81
CA PRO A 418 23.01 4.32 5.87
C PRO A 418 23.44 5.59 5.11
N PRO A 419 22.52 6.31 4.46
CA PRO A 419 22.83 7.58 3.84
C PRO A 419 23.39 8.53 4.92
N THR A 420 24.60 9.04 4.69
CA THR A 420 25.21 10.05 5.56
C THR A 420 24.34 11.30 5.51
N THR A 421 23.68 11.64 6.62
CA THR A 421 22.97 12.91 6.71
C THR A 421 24.04 14.00 6.75
N THR A 422 24.38 14.56 5.59
CA THR A 422 25.19 15.77 5.53
C THR A 422 24.34 16.87 6.14
N THR A 423 24.52 17.11 7.44
CA THR A 423 23.97 18.30 8.09
C THR A 423 24.70 19.47 7.45
N VAL A 424 24.05 20.14 6.50
CA VAL A 424 24.54 21.42 6.00
C VAL A 424 24.35 22.41 7.13
N THR A 425 25.37 22.54 7.99
CA THR A 425 25.47 23.67 8.91
C THR A 425 25.68 24.90 8.04
N SER A 426 24.60 25.61 7.71
CA SER A 426 24.71 26.93 7.11
C SER A 426 25.29 27.86 8.18
N THR A 427 26.61 28.02 8.18
CA THR A 427 27.23 29.12 8.91
C THR A 427 26.79 30.41 8.22
N ALA A 428 25.82 31.10 8.83
CA ALA A 428 25.46 32.44 8.40
C ALA A 428 26.68 33.34 8.61
N THR A 429 27.38 33.67 7.54
CA THR A 429 28.36 34.75 7.55
C THR A 429 27.59 36.06 7.73
N THR A 430 27.52 36.55 8.97
CA THR A 430 27.06 37.91 9.24
C THR A 430 28.09 38.87 8.67
N THR A 431 27.81 39.42 7.49
CA THR A 431 28.47 40.62 6.98
C THR A 431 28.12 41.76 7.92
N GLY A 432 29.11 42.24 8.67
CA GLY A 432 28.95 43.33 9.62
C GLY A 432 28.60 44.63 8.90
N THR A 433 27.40 45.14 9.15
CA THR A 433 27.07 46.55 8.89
C THR A 433 27.32 47.32 10.19
N THR A 434 28.25 48.27 10.12
CA THR A 434 28.59 49.18 11.21
C THR A 434 27.35 49.98 11.63
N ALA A 435 26.89 49.78 12.87
CA ALA A 435 25.92 50.65 13.51
C ALA A 435 26.40 50.99 14.93
N THR A 436 26.31 52.28 15.22
CA THR A 436 26.96 53.05 16.26
C THR A 436 26.57 52.60 17.68
N THR A 437 27.57 52.55 18.56
CA THR A 437 27.48 52.26 19.98
C THR A 437 26.55 53.23 20.72
N ALA A 438 25.56 52.70 21.44
CA ALA A 438 24.94 53.35 22.58
C ALA A 438 25.04 52.40 23.78
N THR A 439 25.91 52.76 24.73
CA THR A 439 26.21 52.02 25.95
C THR A 439 25.06 52.17 26.94
N THR A 440 24.54 51.07 27.47
CA THR A 440 23.89 51.06 28.79
C THR A 440 24.28 49.80 29.53
N THR A 441 25.03 50.02 30.60
CA THR A 441 25.66 49.02 31.46
C THR A 441 24.63 48.51 32.46
N THR A 442 24.45 47.19 32.57
CA THR A 442 23.96 46.57 33.80
C THR A 442 24.63 45.20 33.92
N GLY A 443 25.68 45.13 34.72
CA GLY A 443 26.36 43.89 35.06
C GLY A 443 25.65 43.16 36.20
N THR A 444 25.63 41.84 36.16
CA THR A 444 25.42 41.04 37.36
C THR A 444 26.39 39.85 37.33
N TYR A 445 27.23 39.83 38.36
CA TYR A 445 28.29 38.86 38.61
C TYR A 445 27.67 37.55 39.11
N THR A 446 28.23 36.42 38.66
CA THR A 446 27.90 35.08 39.14
C THR A 446 28.73 34.79 40.40
N GLY A 447 28.06 34.35 41.47
CA GLY A 447 28.70 33.88 42.70
C GLY A 447 28.12 32.54 43.11
N THR A 448 28.90 31.48 42.92
CA THR A 448 28.72 30.09 43.36
C THR A 448 28.74 29.99 44.89
N HIS A 449 27.86 29.19 45.51
CA HIS A 449 28.24 28.22 46.56
C HIS A 449 27.10 27.26 46.93
N THR A 450 27.53 26.07 47.31
CA THR A 450 26.81 24.80 47.38
C THR A 450 26.35 24.43 48.79
N SER A 451 25.25 23.65 48.86
CA SER A 451 24.77 22.80 49.98
C SER A 451 24.16 23.55 51.19
N THR A 452 23.13 23.08 51.90
CA THR A 452 22.67 21.71 52.23
C THR A 452 21.21 21.76 52.72
N THR A 453 20.47 20.67 52.47
CA THR A 453 19.29 20.12 53.21
C THR A 453 18.61 20.92 54.33
N SER A 454 17.27 21.04 54.27
CA SER A 454 16.32 20.50 55.27
C SER A 454 14.82 20.72 54.93
N SER A 455 14.10 19.58 54.85
CA SER A 455 12.75 19.24 55.36
C SER A 455 11.59 20.26 55.47
N THR A 456 10.43 19.81 54.93
CA THR A 456 9.01 20.05 55.33
C THR A 456 8.47 21.50 55.23
N THR A 457 7.34 21.76 54.55
CA THR A 457 5.98 21.50 55.08
C THR A 457 4.92 21.73 54.00
N THR A 458 3.89 20.89 54.00
CA THR A 458 2.64 20.98 53.23
C THR A 458 1.81 22.21 53.60
N THR A 459 1.29 22.97 52.63
CA THR A 459 -0.03 23.63 52.78
C THR A 459 -0.69 23.85 51.42
N THR A 460 -1.89 23.30 51.29
CA THR A 460 -2.87 23.50 50.22
C THR A 460 -3.58 24.84 50.41
N THR A 461 -3.72 25.65 49.35
CA THR A 461 -4.82 26.64 49.31
C THR A 461 -5.35 26.84 47.89
N THR A 462 -6.65 26.61 47.79
CA THR A 462 -7.60 26.82 46.70
C THR A 462 -7.65 28.28 46.24
N THR A 463 -7.82 28.53 44.94
CA THR A 463 -8.27 29.84 44.44
C THR A 463 -9.45 29.69 43.49
N THR A 464 -10.56 30.28 43.90
CA THR A 464 -11.89 30.32 43.26
C THR A 464 -11.90 31.27 42.07
N ALA A 465 -12.66 30.88 41.03
CA ALA A 465 -12.96 31.68 39.85
C ALA A 465 -14.02 32.76 40.12
N THR A 466 -13.87 33.93 39.49
CA THR A 466 -14.96 34.89 39.32
C THR A 466 -14.99 35.38 37.88
N THR A 467 -16.11 35.10 37.21
CA THR A 467 -16.47 35.59 35.88
C THR A 467 -17.07 36.98 36.00
N THR A 468 -16.79 37.89 35.06
CA THR A 468 -17.58 39.11 34.88
C THR A 468 -17.85 39.32 33.40
N THR A 469 -19.15 39.32 33.09
CA THR A 469 -19.76 39.59 31.79
C THR A 469 -19.86 41.10 31.60
N THR A 470 -19.61 41.59 30.38
CA THR A 470 -19.99 42.96 30.01
C THR A 470 -20.64 42.93 28.63
N THR A 471 -21.91 43.31 28.59
CA THR A 471 -22.66 43.70 27.40
C THR A 471 -22.60 45.22 27.25
N THR A 472 -22.13 45.68 26.09
CA THR A 472 -22.78 46.64 25.18
C THR A 472 -22.10 46.52 23.82
#